data_AF-A0A497IGQ2-F1
#
_entry.id   AF-A0A497IGQ2-F1
#
_cell.length_a   1.000
_cell.length_b   1.000
_cell.length_c   1.000
_cell.angle_alpha   90.00
_cell.angle_beta   90.00
_cell.angle_gamma   90.00
#
_symmetry.space_group_name_H-M   'P 1'
#
loop_
_entity.id
_entity.type
_entity.pdbx_description
1 polymer ?
#
loop_
_entity_poly.entity_id
_entity_poly.type
_entity_poly.pdbx_seq_one_letter_code
_entity_poly.pdbx_strand_id
1 'polypeptide(L)'
;MKAQTAMEYLVLTAVVLTIVTVVSYMILTASKASGQTASEMTCRATASSYKLAIMADPNACDAECEKACEKACVDSNGYDVIGGEKGCGTGCQACKSGTLH
;
A
#
# COMPACT_ATOMS: atom_id res chain seq x y z
N MET A 1 -29.37 20.23 43.86
CA MET A 1 -29.06 18.90 43.28
C MET A 1 -29.17 18.86 41.73
N LYS A 2 -28.86 19.93 40.98
CA LYS A 2 -28.92 19.94 39.50
C LYS A 2 -27.55 19.99 38.78
N ALA A 3 -26.46 20.22 39.52
CA ALA A 3 -25.12 20.37 38.95
C ALA A 3 -24.33 19.05 38.84
N GLN A 4 -24.64 18.04 39.65
CA GLN A 4 -23.97 16.73 39.59
C GLN A 4 -24.28 15.98 38.29
N THR A 5 -25.52 16.03 37.82
CA THR A 5 -25.97 15.36 36.59
C THR A 5 -25.33 15.95 35.32
N ALA A 6 -24.99 17.24 35.33
CA ALA A 6 -24.34 17.91 34.21
C ALA A 6 -22.85 17.52 34.07
N MET A 7 -22.14 17.32 35.20
CA MET A 7 -20.76 16.84 35.17
C MET A 7 -20.67 15.39 34.68
N GLU A 8 -21.59 14.51 35.11
CA GLU A 8 -21.62 13.12 34.63
C GLU A 8 -21.82 13.05 33.11
N TYR A 9 -22.69 13.91 32.56
CA TYR A 9 -22.92 13.99 31.11
C TYR A 9 -21.68 14.48 30.34
N LEU A 10 -20.94 15.44 30.88
CA LEU A 10 -19.69 15.93 30.27
C LEU A 10 -18.60 14.87 30.26
N VAL A 11 -18.49 14.09 31.34
CA VAL A 11 -17.52 12.98 31.41
C VAL A 11 -17.90 11.87 30.42
N LEU A 12 -19.18 11.48 30.37
CA LEU A 12 -19.66 10.47 29.41
C LEU A 12 -19.42 10.89 27.96
N THR A 13 -19.72 12.13 27.60
CA THR A 13 -19.50 12.64 26.23
C THR A 13 -18.02 12.70 25.87
N ALA A 14 -17.15 13.10 26.80
CA ALA A 14 -15.70 13.09 26.59
C ALA A 14 -15.13 11.67 26.39
N VAL A 15 -15.62 10.69 27.17
CA VAL A 15 -15.23 9.28 27.02
C VAL A 15 -15.69 8.72 25.68
N VAL A 16 -16.92 9.01 25.26
CA VAL A 16 -17.43 8.55 23.96
C VAL A 16 -16.63 9.17 22.81
N LEU A 17 -16.35 10.47 22.87
CA LEU A 17 -15.54 11.16 21.84
C LEU A 17 -14.13 10.58 21.74
N THR A 18 -13.47 10.32 22.87
CA THR A 18 -12.13 9.71 22.88
C THR A 18 -12.14 8.30 22.30
N ILE A 19 -13.11 7.46 22.66
CA ILE A 19 -13.26 6.12 22.07
C ILE A 19 -13.45 6.20 20.55
N VAL A 20 -14.33 7.09 20.07
CA VAL A 20 -14.57 7.27 18.63
C VAL A 20 -13.28 7.67 17.91
N THR A 21 -12.52 8.63 18.45
CA THR A 21 -11.25 9.05 17.82
C THR A 21 -10.21 7.92 17.77
N VAL A 22 -10.09 7.10 18.83
CA VAL A 22 -9.15 5.97 18.86
C VAL A 22 -9.56 4.91 17.84
N VAL A 23 -10.85 4.57 17.77
CA VAL A 23 -11.37 3.59 16.80
C VAL A 23 -11.17 4.08 15.37
N SER A 24 -11.48 5.35 15.07
CA SER A 24 -11.23 5.92 13.75
C SER A 24 -9.75 5.90 13.38
N TYR A 25 -8.85 6.19 14.32
CA TYR A 25 -7.41 6.15 14.07
C TYR A 25 -6.91 4.74 13.76
N MET A 26 -7.39 3.73 14.50
CA MET A 26 -7.07 2.31 14.27
C MET A 26 -7.55 1.81 12.90
N ILE A 27 -8.73 2.25 12.45
CA ILE A 27 -9.25 1.89 11.12
C ILE A 27 -8.39 2.49 10.01
N LEU A 28 -7.97 3.76 10.15
CA LEU A 28 -7.13 4.45 9.18
C LEU A 28 -5.72 3.83 9.06
N THR A 29 -5.11 3.42 10.17
CA THR A 29 -3.80 2.75 10.15
C THR A 29 -3.88 1.35 9.56
N ALA A 30 -4.92 0.56 9.87
CA ALA A 30 -5.13 -0.75 9.26
C ALA A 30 -5.34 -0.67 7.74
N SER A 31 -6.02 0.37 7.27
CA SER A 31 -6.27 0.60 5.83
C SER A 31 -4.97 0.84 5.05
N LYS A 32 -4.01 1.56 5.65
CA LYS A 32 -2.71 1.83 5.01
C LYS A 32 -1.84 0.58 4.89
N ALA A 33 -1.81 -0.27 5.91
CA ALA A 33 -1.07 -1.52 5.88
C ALA A 33 -1.63 -2.52 4.84
N SER A 34 -2.95 -2.52 4.64
CA SER A 34 -3.63 -3.39 3.67
C SER A 34 -3.38 -2.98 2.22
N GLY A 35 -3.22 -1.68 1.95
CA GLY A 35 -2.92 -1.17 0.61
C GLY A 35 -1.50 -1.48 0.14
N GLN A 36 -0.53 -1.49 1.07
CA GLN A 36 0.86 -1.86 0.77
C GLN A 36 0.99 -3.34 0.42
N THR A 37 0.35 -4.23 1.16
CA THR A 37 0.41 -5.68 0.89
C THR A 37 -0.26 -6.06 -0.43
N ALA A 38 -1.38 -5.42 -0.78
CA ALA A 38 -2.04 -5.66 -2.07
C ALA A 38 -1.19 -5.17 -3.27
N SER A 39 -0.54 -4.00 -3.13
CA SER A 39 0.34 -3.46 -4.18
C SER A 39 1.62 -4.30 -4.31
N GLU A 40 2.20 -4.75 -3.20
CA GLU A 40 3.37 -5.63 -3.21
C GLU A 40 3.07 -6.96 -3.91
N MET A 41 1.92 -7.57 -3.60
CA MET A 41 1.47 -8.80 -4.26
C MET A 41 1.25 -8.59 -5.76
N THR A 42 0.71 -7.43 -6.15
CA THR A 42 0.51 -7.07 -7.57
C THR A 42 1.85 -6.91 -8.29
N CYS A 43 2.81 -6.19 -7.70
CA CYS A 43 4.17 -6.04 -8.23
C CYS A 43 4.86 -7.40 -8.43
N ARG A 44 4.79 -8.31 -7.45
CA ARG A 44 5.32 -9.69 -7.55
C ARG A 44 4.63 -10.52 -8.65
N ALA A 45 3.31 -10.42 -8.76
CA ALA A 45 2.53 -11.12 -9.79
C ALA A 45 2.90 -10.62 -11.19
N THR A 46 3.01 -9.30 -11.39
CA THR A 46 3.46 -8.70 -12.64
C THR A 46 4.87 -9.16 -12.99
N ALA A 47 5.82 -9.10 -12.05
CA ALA A 47 7.18 -9.58 -12.26
C ALA A 47 7.25 -11.08 -12.65
N SER A 48 6.38 -11.91 -12.05
CA SER A 48 6.30 -13.34 -12.39
C SER A 48 5.76 -13.57 -13.80
N SER A 49 4.72 -12.84 -14.19
CA SER A 49 4.22 -12.86 -15.58
C SER A 49 5.26 -12.38 -16.58
N TYR A 50 6.12 -11.45 -16.16
CA TYR A 50 7.22 -10.91 -16.94
C TYR A 50 8.33 -11.93 -17.16
N LYS A 51 8.73 -12.65 -16.10
CA LYS A 51 9.70 -13.74 -16.17
C LYS A 51 9.26 -14.80 -17.16
N LEU A 52 7.97 -15.15 -17.16
CA LEU A 52 7.39 -16.09 -18.14
C LEU A 52 7.46 -15.55 -19.57
N ALA A 53 7.18 -14.27 -19.78
CA ALA A 53 7.27 -13.63 -21.10
C ALA A 53 8.72 -13.60 -21.63
N ILE A 54 9.70 -13.21 -20.80
CA ILE A 54 11.14 -13.23 -21.15
C ILE A 54 11.62 -14.65 -21.46
N MET A 55 11.16 -15.64 -20.70
CA MET A 55 11.49 -17.04 -20.94
C MET A 55 10.94 -17.56 -22.28
N ALA A 56 9.77 -17.05 -22.70
CA ALA A 56 9.18 -17.40 -23.98
C ALA A 56 9.85 -16.67 -25.15
N ASP A 57 10.16 -15.39 -24.97
CA ASP A 57 10.90 -14.57 -25.93
C ASP A 57 11.69 -13.48 -25.18
N PRO A 58 13.03 -13.53 -25.19
CA PRO A 58 13.87 -12.58 -24.45
C PRO A 58 13.79 -11.14 -24.98
N ASN A 59 13.22 -10.93 -26.17
CA ASN A 59 13.01 -9.62 -26.78
C ASN A 59 11.54 -9.19 -26.76
N ALA A 60 10.60 -10.04 -26.32
CA ALA A 60 9.19 -9.66 -26.22
C ALA A 60 8.92 -8.58 -25.17
N CYS A 61 9.90 -8.27 -24.32
CA CYS A 61 9.76 -7.21 -23.36
C CYS A 61 10.22 -5.85 -23.87
N ASP A 62 9.23 -5.11 -24.36
CA ASP A 62 9.34 -3.78 -24.91
C ASP A 62 8.93 -2.71 -23.87
N ALA A 63 8.95 -1.43 -24.26
CA ALA A 63 8.63 -0.29 -23.39
C ALA A 63 7.25 -0.36 -22.71
N GLU A 64 6.31 -1.15 -23.25
CA GLU A 64 5.02 -1.41 -22.61
C GLU A 64 5.14 -2.19 -21.30
N CYS A 65 6.06 -3.15 -21.23
CA CYS A 65 6.18 -3.97 -20.03
C CYS A 65 6.99 -3.22 -18.95
N GLU A 66 7.91 -2.31 -19.29
CA GLU A 66 8.48 -1.35 -18.32
C GLU A 66 7.39 -0.49 -17.65
N LYS A 67 6.44 0.03 -18.43
CA LYS A 67 5.31 0.80 -17.90
C LYS A 67 4.40 -0.04 -17.00
N ALA A 68 4.21 -1.32 -17.33
CA ALA A 68 3.42 -2.23 -16.50
C ALA A 68 4.08 -2.48 -15.13
N CYS A 69 5.40 -2.71 -15.10
CA CYS A 69 6.15 -2.84 -13.85
C CYS A 69 6.15 -1.54 -13.04
N GLU A 70 6.36 -0.38 -13.67
CA GLU A 70 6.23 0.91 -12.96
C GLU A 70 4.84 1.09 -12.35
N LYS A 71 3.79 0.81 -13.12
CA LYS A 71 2.41 0.95 -12.63
C LYS A 71 2.06 -0.04 -11.51
N ALA A 72 2.66 -1.23 -11.52
CA ALA A 72 2.39 -2.27 -10.52
C ALA A 72 3.24 -2.10 -9.25
N CYS A 73 4.47 -1.60 -9.38
CA CYS A 73 5.44 -1.51 -8.30
C CYS A 73 5.58 -0.10 -7.71
N VAL A 74 4.99 0.93 -8.32
CA VAL A 74 4.97 2.30 -7.80
C VAL A 74 3.58 2.63 -7.28
N ASP A 75 3.48 3.06 -6.03
CA ASP A 75 2.22 3.45 -5.40
C ASP A 75 1.70 4.80 -5.94
N SER A 76 0.48 5.18 -5.53
CA SER A 76 -0.13 6.47 -5.90
C SER A 76 0.64 7.70 -5.41
N ASN A 77 1.57 7.54 -4.45
CA ASN A 77 2.42 8.61 -3.94
C ASN A 77 3.75 8.69 -4.72
N GLY A 78 3.97 7.79 -5.69
CA GLY A 78 5.19 7.72 -6.48
C GLY A 78 6.33 7.00 -5.77
N TYR A 79 6.05 6.07 -4.85
CA TYR A 79 7.05 5.28 -4.13
C TYR A 79 7.03 3.81 -4.55
N ASP A 80 8.20 3.22 -4.69
CA ASP A 80 8.39 1.80 -4.90
C ASP A 80 7.87 1.00 -3.69
N VAL A 81 6.94 0.09 -3.92
CA VAL A 81 6.25 -0.66 -2.86
C VAL A 81 7.12 -1.75 -2.22
N ILE A 82 8.26 -2.10 -2.83
CA ILE A 82 9.21 -3.10 -2.32
C ILE A 82 10.36 -2.40 -1.60
N GLY A 83 10.98 -1.41 -2.24
CA GLY A 83 12.17 -0.70 -1.75
C GLY A 83 11.88 0.54 -0.93
N GLY A 84 10.66 1.10 -1.01
CA GLY A 84 10.28 2.35 -0.35
C GLY A 84 10.93 3.61 -0.96
N GLU A 85 11.57 3.47 -2.12
CA GLU A 85 12.29 4.55 -2.82
C GLU A 85 11.32 5.39 -3.65
N LYS A 86 11.62 6.68 -3.86
CA LYS A 86 10.78 7.53 -4.71
C LYS A 86 11.06 7.26 -6.20
N GLY A 87 10.02 6.95 -6.97
CA GLY A 87 10.10 6.59 -8.38
C GLY A 87 10.21 5.07 -8.60
N CYS A 88 10.69 4.69 -9.79
CA CYS A 88 11.00 3.29 -10.10
C CYS A 88 12.29 2.89 -9.38
N GLY A 89 12.15 2.23 -8.22
CA GLY A 89 13.26 1.80 -7.37
C GLY A 89 13.60 0.32 -7.54
N THR A 90 14.09 -0.29 -6.47
CA THR A 90 14.59 -1.67 -6.46
C THR A 90 13.52 -2.70 -6.88
N GLY A 91 12.26 -2.55 -6.47
CA GLY A 91 11.18 -3.46 -6.85
C GLY A 91 10.86 -3.37 -8.34
N CYS A 92 10.73 -2.16 -8.82
CA CYS A 92 10.49 -1.88 -10.23
C CYS A 92 11.63 -2.39 -11.12
N GLN A 93 12.89 -2.26 -10.71
CA GLN A 93 14.05 -2.85 -11.40
C GLN A 93 14.04 -4.38 -11.37
N ALA A 94 13.77 -4.99 -10.22
CA ALA A 94 13.68 -6.45 -10.09
C ALA A 94 12.50 -7.03 -10.90
N CYS A 95 11.44 -6.25 -11.11
CA CYS A 95 10.30 -6.60 -11.95
C CYS A 95 10.72 -6.64 -13.42
N LYS A 96 11.44 -5.60 -13.89
CA LYS A 96 11.99 -5.52 -15.24
C LYS A 96 12.98 -6.64 -15.56
N SER A 97 13.75 -7.13 -14.59
CA SER A 97 14.66 -8.26 -14.78
C SER A 97 14.00 -9.63 -14.59
N GLY A 98 12.72 -9.69 -14.17
CA GLY A 98 12.05 -10.95 -13.84
C GLY A 98 12.68 -11.68 -12.65
N THR A 99 13.36 -10.97 -11.76
CA THR A 99 14.08 -11.53 -10.60
C THR A 99 13.41 -11.22 -9.25
N LEU A 100 12.19 -10.69 -9.28
CA LEU A 100 11.40 -10.45 -8.07
C LEU A 100 10.87 -11.78 -7.53
N HIS A 101 11.44 -12.25 -6.41
CA HIS A 101 11.13 -13.52 -5.75
C HIS A 101 10.33 -13.28 -4.47
#